data_AF-K1T8F5-F1
#
_entry.id   AF-K1T8F5-F1
#
_cell.length_a   1.000
_cell.length_b   1.000
_cell.length_c   1.000
_cell.angle_alpha   90.00
_cell.angle_beta   90.00
_cell.angle_gamma   90.00
#
_symmetry.space_group_name_H-M   'P 1'
#
loop_
_entity.id
_entity.type
_entity.pdbx_description
1 polymer ?
#
loop_
_entity_poly.entity_id
_entity_poly.type
_entity_poly.pdbx_seq_one_letter_code
_entity_poly.pdbx_strand_id
1 'polypeptide(L)' 'VNQDFFKGLSNIERVIVYGHSFYEIDWPYMSEIVKQIGKNKPWIISYHEENDLIHIASFIKAHDLKNVKKFLW' A
#
# COMPACT_ATOMS: atom_id res chain seq x y z
N VAL A 1 7.69 15.11 -12.05
CA VAL A 1 7.20 13.86 -11.41
C VAL A 1 8.38 12.92 -11.25
N ASN A 2 8.49 12.22 -10.13
CA ASN A 2 9.63 11.35 -9.78
C ASN A 2 9.60 10.00 -10.53
N GLN A 3 9.41 10.03 -11.86
CA GLN A 3 9.15 8.84 -12.68
C GLN A 3 10.29 7.81 -12.62
N ASP A 4 11.54 8.25 -12.54
CA ASP A 4 12.68 7.34 -12.45
C ASP A 4 12.74 6.60 -11.12
N PHE A 5 12.34 7.26 -10.02
CA PHE A 5 12.17 6.60 -8.73
C PHE A 5 11.12 5.49 -8.82
N PHE A 6 9.95 5.78 -9.38
CA PHE A 6 8.85 4.82 -9.49
C PHE A 6 9.19 3.63 -10.39
N LYS A 7 9.85 3.84 -11.53
CA LYS A 7 10.33 2.75 -12.40
C LYS A 7 11.28 1.79 -11.67
N GLY A 8 12.08 2.33 -10.74
CA GLY A 8 12.97 1.54 -9.89
C GLY A 8 12.25 0.54 -8.98
N LEU A 9 10.94 0.69 -8.74
CA LEU A 9 10.15 -0.20 -7.88
C LEU A 9 9.67 -1.49 -8.60
N SER A 10 9.95 -1.64 -9.89
CA SER A 10 9.46 -2.77 -10.69
C SER A 10 9.94 -4.16 -10.23
N ASN A 11 11.07 -4.25 -9.51
CA ASN A 11 11.62 -5.51 -9.03
C ASN A 11 11.50 -5.72 -7.51
N ILE A 12 10.46 -5.14 -6.89
CA ILE A 12 10.21 -5.31 -5.46
C ILE A 12 9.59 -6.69 -5.17
N GLU A 13 10.10 -7.34 -4.13
CA GLU A 13 9.59 -8.64 -3.67
C GLU A 13 8.46 -8.53 -2.65
N ARG A 14 8.44 -7.46 -1.84
CA ARG A 14 7.46 -7.22 -0.78
C ARG A 14 7.43 -5.74 -0.40
N VAL A 15 6.25 -5.27 0.02
CA VAL A 15 6.07 -3.96 0.67
C VAL A 15 5.74 -4.12 2.14
N ILE A 16 6.38 -3.31 2.99
CA ILE A 16 6.03 -3.18 4.41
C ILE A 16 5.71 -1.71 4.68
N VAL A 17 4.48 -1.44 5.11
CA VAL A 17 3.97 -0.10 5.38
C VAL A 17 3.86 0.09 6.88
N TYR A 18 4.34 1.24 7.33
CA TYR A 18 4.67 1.53 8.70
C TYR A 18 4.11 2.93 9.05
N GLY A 19 3.20 3.01 10.03
CA GLY A 19 2.64 4.27 10.55
C GLY A 19 1.88 5.12 9.52
N HIS A 20 1.20 4.49 8.55
CA HIS A 20 0.47 5.20 7.49
C HIS A 20 -1.05 5.16 7.73
N SER A 21 -1.73 6.30 7.56
CA SER A 21 -3.16 6.46 7.85
C SER A 21 -4.10 5.99 6.71
N PHE A 22 -3.59 5.88 5.48
CA PHE A 22 -4.37 5.45 4.29
C PHE A 22 -5.55 6.36 3.92
N TYR A 23 -5.54 7.64 4.33
CA TYR A 23 -6.51 8.62 3.84
C TYR A 23 -6.42 8.83 2.33
N GLU A 24 -7.54 9.17 1.71
CA GLU A 24 -7.68 9.31 0.26
C GLU A 24 -6.74 10.36 -0.36
N ILE A 25 -6.33 11.36 0.43
CA ILE A 25 -5.35 12.38 0.01
C ILE A 25 -4.03 11.76 -0.47
N ASP A 26 -3.61 10.64 0.13
CA ASP A 26 -2.35 9.95 -0.17
C ASP A 26 -2.51 8.86 -1.25
N TRP A 27 -3.75 8.55 -1.65
CA TRP A 27 -4.02 7.47 -2.59
C TRP A 27 -3.29 7.65 -3.92
N PRO A 28 -3.23 8.84 -4.56
CA PRO A 28 -2.53 8.97 -5.84
C PRO A 28 -1.06 8.51 -5.78
N TYR A 29 -0.37 8.75 -4.67
CA TYR A 29 1.00 8.29 -4.47
C TYR A 29 1.07 6.77 -4.26
N MET A 30 0.21 6.24 -3.38
CA MET A 30 0.15 4.81 -3.10
C MET A 30 -0.29 3.99 -4.33
N SER A 31 -1.20 4.51 -5.15
CA SER A 31 -1.66 3.91 -6.40
C SER A 31 -0.52 3.71 -7.39
N GLU A 32 0.39 4.69 -7.52
CA GLU A 32 1.54 4.57 -8.40
C GLU A 32 2.51 3.51 -7.86
N ILE A 33 2.71 3.39 -6.54
CA ILE A 33 3.49 2.29 -5.95
C ILE A 33 2.87 0.93 -6.31
N VAL A 34 1.56 0.77 -6.13
CA VAL A 34 0.85 -0.48 -6.48
C VAL A 34 1.00 -0.81 -7.96
N LYS A 35 0.91 0.20 -8.83
CA LYS A 35 1.05 0.01 -10.28
C LYS A 35 2.44 -0.48 -10.67
N GLN A 36 3.49 0.03 -10.04
CA GLN A 36 4.87 -0.36 -10.34
C GLN A 36 5.24 -1.74 -9.76
N ILE A 37 4.78 -2.04 -8.55
CA ILE A 37 5.13 -3.28 -7.83
C ILE A 37 4.22 -4.45 -8.22
N GLY A 38 2.94 -4.16 -8.45
CA GLY A 38 1.91 -5.13 -8.77
C GLY A 38 1.08 -5.59 -7.57
N LYS A 39 -0.24 -5.71 -7.78
CA LYS A 39 -1.25 -6.05 -6.77
C LYS A 39 -1.14 -7.45 -6.15
N ASN A 40 -0.36 -8.33 -6.78
CA ASN A 40 -0.17 -9.72 -6.33
C ASN A 40 1.04 -9.88 -5.39
N LYS A 41 1.91 -8.88 -5.30
CA LYS A 41 3.06 -8.93 -4.38
C LYS A 41 2.58 -8.90 -2.93
N PRO A 42 3.34 -9.46 -1.98
CA PRO A 42 3.02 -9.35 -0.56
C PRO A 42 3.08 -7.91 -0.05
N TRP A 43 2.02 -7.47 0.61
CA TRP A 43 1.94 -6.21 1.36
C TRP A 43 1.70 -6.50 2.83
N ILE A 44 2.52 -5.93 3.70
CA ILE A 44 2.39 -6.04 5.15
C ILE A 44 2.16 -4.64 5.70
N ILE A 45 1.00 -4.39 6.30
CA ILE A 45 0.56 -3.04 6.66
C ILE A 45 0.37 -2.97 8.17
N SER A 46 1.08 -2.05 8.83
CA SER A 46 0.83 -1.73 10.23
C SER A 46 -0.45 -0.91 10.39
N TYR A 47 -1.16 -1.11 11.48
CA TYR A 47 -2.21 -0.21 11.96
C TYR A 47 -2.00 0.10 13.45
N HIS A 48 -2.46 1.26 13.91
CA HIS A 48 -2.33 1.69 15.31
C HIS A 48 -3.67 1.53 16.05
N GLU A 49 -4.79 1.83 15.38
CA GLU A 49 -6.13 1.66 15.93
C GLU A 49 -7.09 0.96 14.96
N GLU A 50 -8.22 0.45 15.47
CA GLU A 50 -9.17 -0.31 14.65
C GLU A 50 -9.77 0.52 13.51
N ASN A 51 -9.91 1.84 13.68
CA ASN A 51 -10.41 2.72 12.63
C ASN A 51 -9.49 2.76 11.40
N ASP A 52 -8.17 2.61 11.57
CA ASP A 52 -7.22 2.54 10.46
C ASP A 52 -7.57 1.39 9.51
N LEU A 53 -8.13 0.30 10.04
CA LEU A 53 -8.51 -0.88 9.26
C LEU A 53 -9.57 -0.56 8.21
N ILE A 54 -10.40 0.47 8.43
CA ILE A 54 -11.42 0.93 7.48
C ILE A 54 -10.73 1.55 6.26
N HIS A 55 -9.78 2.46 6.48
CA HIS A 55 -9.03 3.12 5.42
C HIS A 55 -8.14 2.13 4.65
N ILE A 56 -7.47 1.22 5.37
CA ILE A 56 -6.69 0.14 4.78
C ILE A 56 -7.59 -0.77 3.93
N ALA A 57 -8.77 -1.17 4.42
CA ALA A 57 -9.70 -2.02 3.67
C ALA A 57 -10.23 -1.34 2.41
N SER A 58 -10.56 -0.05 2.49
CA SER A 58 -10.97 0.75 1.33
C SER A 58 -9.88 0.80 0.27
N PHE A 59 -8.63 1.01 0.67
CA PHE A 59 -7.50 1.03 -0.26
C PHE A 59 -7.25 -0.34 -0.91
N ILE A 60 -7.26 -1.42 -0.12
CA ILE A 60 -7.11 -2.81 -0.61
C ILE A 60 -8.18 -3.11 -1.66
N LYS A 61 -9.43 -2.75 -1.39
CA LYS A 61 -10.55 -2.97 -2.29
C LYS A 61 -10.40 -2.15 -3.58
N ALA A 62 -10.05 -0.87 -3.48
CA ALA A 62 -9.89 0.02 -4.62
C ALA A 62 -8.78 -0.44 -5.59
N HIS A 63 -7.73 -1.07 -5.07
CA HIS A 63 -6.56 -1.48 -5.86
C HIS A 63 -6.47 -3.00 -6.11
N ASP A 64 -7.47 -3.74 -5.64
CA ASP A 64 -7.56 -5.19 -5.79
C ASP A 64 -6.30 -5.92 -5.27
N LEU A 65 -5.73 -5.45 -4.14
CA LEU A 65 -4.55 -6.06 -3.53
C LEU A 65 -4.88 -7.47 -3.03
N LYS A 66 -4.11 -8.46 -3.49
CA LYS A 66 -4.43 -9.88 -3.28
C LYS A 66 -3.74 -10.54 -2.10
N ASN A 67 -2.54 -10.05 -1.74
CA ASN A 67 -1.70 -10.69 -0.74
C ASN A 67 -1.35 -9.69 0.36
N VAL A 68 -2.30 -9.45 1.27
CA VAL A 68 -2.17 -8.44 2.32
C VAL A 68 -2.23 -9.06 3.70
N LYS A 69 -1.24 -8.72 4.54
CA LYS A 69 -1.23 -9.01 5.98
C LYS A 69 -1.27 -7.70 6.75
N LYS A 70 -1.98 -7.68 7.88
CA LYS A 70 -2.10 -6.51 8.76
C LYS A 70 -1.54 -6.88 10.13
N PHE A 71 -0.88 -5.95 10.79
CA PHE A 71 -0.37 -6.16 12.15
C PHE A 71 -0.49 -4.87 12.98
N LEU A 72 -0.69 -5.03 14.28
CA LEU A 72 -0.72 -3.91 15.22
C LEU A 72 0.72 -3.42 15.47
N TRP A 73 0.93 -2.10 15.42
CA TRP A 73 2.17 -1.45 15.84
C TRP A 73 1.86 -0.38 16.90
#